data_AF-A0A0D6KYW5-F1
#
_entry.id   AF-A0A0D6KYW5-F1
#
_cell.length_a   1.000
_cell.length_b   1.000
_cell.length_c   1.000
_cell.angle_alpha   90.00
_cell.angle_beta   90.00
_cell.angle_gamma   90.00
#
_symmetry.space_group_name_H-M   'P 1'
#
loop_
_entity.id
_entity.type
_entity.pdbx_description
1 polymer ?
#
loop_
_entity_poly.entity_id
_entity_poly.type
_entity_poly.pdbx_seq_one_letter_code
_entity_poly.pdbx_strand_id
1 'polypeptide(L)' 'MLRAVADTHTVIWYIFGDSRLSTTAKDMIEQIVSDGDQIAFASITLAEIVYLSEKGRISALTLGTLACSC' A
#
# COMPACT_ATOMS: atom_id res chain seq x y z
N MET A 1 0.66 12.25 -13.10
CA MET A 1 0.06 11.22 -13.98
C MET A 1 -0.02 9.91 -13.23
N LEU A 2 -0.95 9.00 -13.59
CA LEU A 2 -0.98 7.65 -13.02
C LEU A 2 0.14 6.80 -13.64
N ARG A 3 1.06 6.26 -12.83
CA ARG A 3 2.23 5.51 -13.31
C ARG A 3 2.28 4.05 -12.91
N ALA A 4 1.59 3.68 -11.84
CA ALA A 4 1.56 2.32 -11.35
C ALA A 4 0.23 1.99 -10.66
N VAL A 5 -0.09 0.70 -10.61
CA VAL A 5 -1.17 0.15 -9.79
C VAL A 5 -0.55 -0.83 -8.80
N ALA A 6 -0.64 -0.54 -7.51
CA ALA A 6 -0.13 -1.38 -6.45
C ALA A 6 -1.12 -2.51 -6.14
N ASP A 7 -0.59 -3.72 -5.93
CA ASP A 7 -1.35 -4.83 -5.35
C ASP A 7 -1.48 -4.67 -3.83
N THR A 8 -2.29 -5.54 -3.22
CA THR A 8 -2.60 -5.47 -1.79
C THR A 8 -1.38 -5.67 -0.90
N HIS A 9 -0.46 -6.56 -1.27
CA HIS A 9 0.75 -6.79 -0.49
C HIS A 9 1.72 -5.60 -0.57
N THR A 10 1.87 -5.00 -1.75
CA THR A 10 2.70 -3.81 -1.96
C THR A 10 2.21 -2.66 -1.10
N VAL A 11 0.90 -2.39 -1.10
CA VAL A 11 0.29 -1.35 -0.24
C VAL A 11 0.60 -1.62 1.23
N ILE A 12 0.33 -2.83 1.71
CA ILE A 12 0.52 -3.19 3.12
C ILE A 12 2.00 -3.11 3.51
N TRP A 13 2.90 -3.66 2.70
CA TRP A 13 4.33 -3.65 3.03
C TRP A 13 4.93 -2.25 2.98
N TYR A 14 4.49 -1.41 2.05
CA TYR A 14 4.97 -0.03 1.95
C TYR A 14 4.59 0.79 3.20
N ILE A 15 3.32 0.81 3.60
CA ILE A 15 2.87 1.62 4.74
C ILE A 15 3.48 1.18 6.09
N PHE A 16 3.85 -0.09 6.22
CA PHE A 16 4.49 -0.63 7.43
C PHE A 16 6.02 -0.69 7.35
N GLY A 17 6.63 -0.25 6.24
CA GLY A 17 8.08 -0.34 6.04
C GLY A 17 8.61 -1.78 6.11
N ASP A 18 7.81 -2.75 5.67
CA ASP A 18 8.10 -4.18 5.80
C ASP A 18 9.21 -4.61 4.83
N SER A 19 10.17 -5.41 5.31
CA SER A 19 11.31 -5.90 4.52
C SER A 19 10.93 -6.82 3.36
N ARG A 20 9.69 -7.29 3.31
CA ARG A 20 9.16 -8.08 2.19
C ARG A 20 8.92 -7.24 0.94
N LEU A 21 8.79 -5.91 1.06
CA LEU A 21 8.80 -5.03 -0.10
C LEU A 21 10.19 -5.02 -0.71
N SER A 22 10.29 -5.39 -1.99
CA SER A 22 11.58 -5.35 -2.68
C SER A 22 12.11 -3.92 -2.77
N THR A 23 13.42 -3.76 -2.70
CA THR A 23 14.08 -2.45 -2.84
C THR A 23 13.67 -1.77 -4.14
N THR A 24 13.57 -2.53 -5.24
CA THR A 24 13.13 -2.00 -6.54
C THR A 24 11.70 -1.45 -6.51
N ALA A 25 10.77 -2.14 -5.86
CA ALA A 25 9.39 -1.66 -5.74
C ALA A 25 9.31 -0.41 -4.85
N LYS A 26 10.07 -0.40 -3.75
CA LYS A 26 10.18 0.77 -2.88
C LYS A 26 10.73 1.98 -3.63
N ASP A 27 11.88 1.83 -4.29
CA ASP A 27 12.53 2.90 -5.03
C ASP A 27 11.64 3.45 -6.16
N MET A 28 10.90 2.57 -6.85
CA MET A 28 9.91 2.98 -7.84
C MET A 28 8.79 3.83 -7.24
N ILE A 29 8.25 3.42 -6.08
CA ILE A 29 7.20 4.18 -5.39
C ILE A 29 7.74 5.56 -4.98
N GLU A 30 8.90 5.62 -4.33
CA GLU A 30 9.51 6.88 -3.90
C GLU A 30 9.81 7.81 -5.08
N GLN A 31 10.29 7.26 -6.19
CA GLN A 31 10.54 8.04 -7.41
C GLN A 31 9.24 8.61 -8.00
N ILE A 32 8.19 7.79 -8.13
CA ILE A 32 6.89 8.26 -8.64
C ILE A 32 6.33 9.38 -7.77
N VAL A 33 6.44 9.24 -6.43
CA VAL A 33 6.01 10.28 -5.48
C VAL A 33 6.86 11.54 -5.62
N SER A 34 8.18 11.41 -5.74
CA SER A 34 9.10 12.55 -5.95
C SER A 34 8.84 13.28 -7.27
N ASP A 35 8.41 12.56 -8.30
CA ASP A 35 8.05 13.12 -9.61
C ASP A 35 6.67 13.83 -9.59
N GLY A 36 5.94 13.79 -8.46
CA GLY A 36 4.59 14.35 -8.32
C GLY A 36 3.51 13.52 -9.03
N ASP A 37 3.83 12.27 -9.35
CA ASP A 37 2.93 11.33 -10.01
C ASP A 37 2.16 10.48 -8.99
N GLN A 38 1.21 9.68 -9.48
CA GLN A 38 0.28 8.92 -8.66
C GLN A 38 0.49 7.41 -8.83
N ILE A 39 0.37 6.69 -7.71
CA ILE A 39 0.15 5.24 -7.66
C ILE A 39 -1.29 5.02 -7.24
N ALA A 40 -2.02 4.21 -8.01
CA ALA A 40 -3.37 3.79 -7.63
C ALA A 40 -3.36 2.38 -7.04
N PHE A 41 -4.46 1.97 -6.45
CA PHE A 41 -4.79 0.58 -6.17
C PHE A 41 -6.27 0.37 -6.50
N ALA A 42 -6.66 -0.87 -6.80
CA ALA A 42 -8.03 -1.17 -7.15
C ALA A 42 -8.94 -1.17 -5.91
N SER A 43 -10.24 -0.86 -6.06
CA SER A 43 -11.18 -0.91 -4.93
C SER A 43 -11.27 -2.30 -4.28
N ILE A 44 -10.93 -3.38 -5.00
CA ILE A 44 -10.86 -4.74 -4.44
C ILE A 44 -9.73 -4.86 -3.40
N THR A 45 -8.63 -4.13 -3.54
CA THR A 45 -7.54 -4.09 -2.55
C THR A 45 -8.05 -3.59 -1.20
N LEU A 46 -8.98 -2.64 -1.18
CA LEU A 46 -9.63 -2.18 0.05
C LEU A 46 -10.43 -3.31 0.73
N ALA A 47 -11.20 -4.06 -0.05
CA ALA A 47 -11.97 -5.20 0.45
C ALA A 47 -11.04 -6.32 0.97
N GLU A 48 -9.92 -6.57 0.29
CA GLU A 48 -8.92 -7.55 0.73
C GLU A 48 -8.25 -7.14 2.05
N ILE A 49 -7.92 -5.85 2.23
CA ILE A 49 -7.36 -5.33 3.49
C ILE A 49 -8.35 -5.55 4.64
N VAL A 50 -9.63 -5.22 4.43
CA VAL A 50 -10.69 -5.47 5.44
C VAL A 50 -10.79 -6.95 5.75
N TYR A 51 -10.86 -7.81 4.73
CA TYR A 51 -10.93 -9.26 4.90
C TYR A 51 -9.73 -9.83 5.67
N LEU A 52 -8.50 -9.41 5.34
CA LEU A 52 -7.29 -9.86 6.02
C LEU A 52 -7.25 -9.40 7.48
N SER A 53 -7.73 -8.19 7.76
CA SER A 53 -7.89 -7.66 9.11
C SER A 53 -8.88 -8.49 9.93
N GLU A 54 -10.06 -8.78 9.38
CA GLU A 54 -11.07 -9.63 10.04
C GLU A 54 -10.57 -11.05 10.32
N LYS A 55 -9.69 -11.58 9.45
CA LYS A 55 -9.02 -12.87 9.64
C LYS A 55 -7.84 -12.82 10.61
N GLY A 56 -7.52 -11.66 11.19
CA GLY A 56 -6.39 -11.48 12.10
C GLY A 56 -5.03 -11.70 11.43
N ARG A 57 -4.95 -11.58 10.10
CA ARG A 57 -3.71 -11.76 9.33
C ARG A 57 -2.87 -10.49 9.25
N ILE A 58 -3.50 -9.34 9.42
CA ILE A 58 -2.87 -8.02 9.49
C ILE A 58 -3.52 -7.20 10.62
N SER A 59 -2.89 -6.09 10.99
CA SER A 59 -3.42 -5.20 12.02
C SER A 59 -4.79 -4.63 11.64
N ALA A 60 -5.73 -4.59 12.57
CA ALA A 60 -7.02 -3.92 12.38
C ALA A 60 -6.89 -2.40 12.12
N LEU A 61 -5.73 -1.83 12.46
CA LEU A 61 -5.42 -0.43 12.21
C LEU A 61 -4.98 -0.16 10.77
N THR A 62 -4.72 -1.19 9.95
CA THR A 62 -4.19 -1.04 8.58
C THR A 62 -5.02 -0.07 7.74
N LEU A 63 -6.34 -0.19 7.80
CA LEU A 63 -7.23 0.71 7.06
C LEU A 63 -7.15 2.15 7.57
N GLY A 64 -7.04 2.33 8.89
CA GLY A 64 -6.87 3.65 9.51
C GLY A 64 -5.54 4.29 9.12
N THR A 65 -4.45 3.52 9.10
CA THR A 65 -3.13 3.99 8.65
C THR A 65 -3.13 4.40 7.17
N LEU A 66 -3.90 3.72 6.32
CA LEU A 66 -4.04 4.10 4.91
C LEU A 66 -4.86 5.38 4.71
N ALA A 67 -5.90 5.58 5.52
CA ALA A 67 -6.83 6.71 5.38
C ALA A 67 -6.32 7.98 6.09
N CYS A 68 -5.50 7.84 7.12
CA CYS A 68 -5.06 8.93 7.97
C CYS A 68 -3.58 9.25 7.70
N SER A 69 -3.35 10.27 6.89
CA SER A 69 -2.03 10.90 6.74
C SER A 69 -1.82 11.92 7.88
N CYS A 70 -1.67 11.45 9.12
CA CYS A 70 -1.29 12.29 10.27
C CYS A 70 0.04 11.85 10.84
#